data_AF-G3A7K3-F1
#
_entry.id   AF-G3A7K3-F1
#
_cell.length_a   1.000
_cell.length_b   1.000
_cell.length_c   1.000
_cell.angle_alpha   90.00
_cell.angle_beta   90.00
_cell.angle_gamma   90.00
#
_symmetry.space_group_name_H-M   'P 1'
#
loop_
_entity.id
_entity.type
_entity.pdbx_description
1 polymer ?
#
loop_
_entity_poly.entity_id
_entity_poly.type
_entity_poly.pdbx_seq_one_letter_code
_entity_poly.pdbx_strand_id
1 'polypeptide(L)'
;MLGMELTLRSRVVEQVHQEIWGALIAYNLIRREIACAAREAKLAPTDISFVRALHTIQHEMMWAALTPAYAKLPDCLKRLRERLKSLPNEKRPGRACDRVVKSRPARYSVRCIKRDLN
;
A
#
# COMPACT_ATOMS: atom_id res chain seq x y z
N MET A 1 -5.41 -0.99 0.55
CA MET A 1 -6.15 -0.95 1.83
C MET A 1 -7.63 -0.66 1.59
N LEU A 2 -7.96 0.30 0.73
CA LEU A 2 -9.27 0.38 0.07
C LEU A 2 -8.99 0.27 -1.45
N GLY A 3 -9.51 -0.78 -2.10
CA GLY A 3 -9.44 -1.01 -3.56
C GLY A 3 -10.42 -0.14 -4.38
N MET A 4 -11.13 -0.72 -5.35
CA MET A 4 -12.08 -0.01 -6.24
C MET A 4 -13.56 -0.14 -5.84
N GLU A 5 -14.36 0.83 -6.32
CA GLU A 5 -15.82 1.06 -6.40
C GLU A 5 -16.78 0.56 -5.29
N LEU A 6 -16.53 -0.58 -4.65
CA LEU A 6 -17.32 -1.14 -3.54
C LEU A 6 -16.42 -1.51 -2.35
N THR A 7 -15.59 -0.56 -1.93
CA THR A 7 -14.63 -0.78 -0.84
C THR A 7 -15.23 -0.72 0.55
N LEU A 8 -16.30 0.05 0.71
CA LEU A 8 -17.03 0.16 1.97
C LEU A 8 -18.11 -0.92 2.00
N ARG A 9 -18.15 -1.70 3.08
CA ARG A 9 -19.09 -2.83 3.21
C ARG A 9 -20.40 -2.41 3.85
N SER A 10 -20.31 -1.42 4.73
CA SER A 10 -21.42 -0.93 5.53
C SER A 10 -22.41 -0.11 4.71
N ARG A 11 -23.70 -0.30 5.01
CA ARG A 11 -24.82 0.46 4.42
C ARG A 11 -25.43 1.49 5.40
N VAL A 12 -24.90 1.55 6.62
CA VAL A 12 -25.32 2.48 7.68
C VAL A 12 -24.27 3.58 7.81
N VAL A 13 -24.71 4.84 7.87
CA VAL A 13 -23.83 6.03 7.87
C VAL A 13 -22.77 5.96 8.97
N GLU A 14 -23.17 5.63 10.20
CA GLU A 14 -22.25 5.52 11.34
C GLU A 14 -21.16 4.45 11.12
N GLN A 15 -21.54 3.30 10.59
CA GLN A 15 -20.62 2.21 10.29
C GLN A 15 -19.68 2.55 9.13
N VAL A 16 -20.15 3.32 8.15
CA VAL A 16 -19.30 3.87 7.09
C VAL A 16 -18.24 4.82 7.67
N HIS A 17 -18.61 5.70 8.60
CA HIS A 17 -17.63 6.53 9.30
C HIS A 17 -16.60 5.67 10.03
N GLN A 18 -17.03 4.64 10.75
CA GLN A 18 -16.15 3.71 11.44
C GLN A 18 -15.17 3.02 10.48
N GLU A 19 -15.63 2.55 9.31
CA GLU A 19 -14.77 1.92 8.30
C GLU A 19 -13.72 2.90 7.75
N ILE A 20 -14.10 4.14 7.45
CA ILE A 20 -13.19 5.17 6.96
C ILE A 20 -12.14 5.49 8.02
N TRP A 21 -12.57 5.73 9.27
CA TRP A 21 -11.66 6.00 10.37
C TRP A 21 -10.72 4.82 10.63
N GLY A 22 -11.23 3.59 10.59
CA GLY A 22 -10.42 2.39 10.71
C GLY A 22 -9.34 2.31 9.63
N ALA A 23 -9.69 2.60 8.38
CA ALA A 23 -8.73 2.62 7.27
C ALA A 23 -7.66 3.72 7.45
N LEU A 24 -8.05 4.93 7.89
CA LEU A 24 -7.13 6.03 8.15
C LEU A 24 -6.19 5.72 9.31
N ILE A 25 -6.71 5.16 10.41
CA ILE A 25 -5.89 4.72 11.55
C ILE A 25 -4.88 3.67 11.09
N ALA A 26 -5.34 2.65 10.36
CA ALA A 26 -4.47 1.58 9.89
C ALA A 26 -3.38 2.09 8.92
N TYR A 27 -3.71 3.01 8.02
CA TYR A 27 -2.74 3.69 7.15
C TYR A 27 -1.66 4.41 7.96
N ASN A 28 -2.08 5.21 8.96
CA ASN A 28 -1.15 5.98 9.79
C ASN A 28 -0.26 5.07 10.66
N LEU A 29 -0.80 4.00 11.21
CA LEU A 29 -0.03 3.03 11.99
C LEU A 29 1.04 2.34 11.14
N ILE A 30 0.70 1.91 9.93
CA ILE A 30 1.67 1.32 9.00
C ILE A 30 2.75 2.35 8.64
N ARG A 31 2.37 3.60 8.33
CA ARG A 31 3.34 4.67 8.04
C ARG A 31 4.28 4.94 9.21
N ARG A 32 3.77 4.90 10.43
CA ARG A 32 4.56 5.07 11.65
C ARG A 32 5.56 3.91 11.83
N GLU A 33 5.13 2.66 11.67
CA GLU A 33 6.05 1.51 11.78
C GLU A 33 7.14 1.54 10.69
N ILE A 34 6.79 1.95 9.47
CA ILE A 34 7.76 2.18 8.40
C ILE A 34 8.77 3.26 8.82
N ALA A 35 8.32 4.38 9.39
CA ALA A 35 9.21 5.46 9.80
C ALA A 35 10.17 5.02 10.93
N CYS A 36 9.69 4.24 11.89
CA CYS A 36 10.52 3.65 12.94
C CYS A 36 11.56 2.69 12.36
N ALA A 37 11.15 1.75 11.50
CA ALA A 37 12.06 0.80 10.88
C ALA A 37 13.10 1.49 9.98
N ALA A 38 12.68 2.51 9.22
CA ALA A 38 13.57 3.31 8.38
C ALA A 38 14.61 4.07 9.20
N ARG A 39 14.20 4.65 10.35
CA ARG A 39 15.11 5.34 11.27
C ARG A 39 16.17 4.38 11.81
N GLU A 40 15.79 3.18 12.21
CA GLU A 40 16.73 2.14 12.67
C GLU A 40 17.67 1.68 11.54
N ALA A 41 17.17 1.56 10.31
CA ALA A 41 17.96 1.17 9.14
C ALA A 41 18.77 2.30 8.50
N LYS A 42 18.70 3.55 9.03
CA LYS A 42 19.29 4.75 8.43
C LYS A 42 18.84 5.00 6.97
N LEU A 43 17.60 4.66 6.66
CA LEU A 43 16.96 4.87 5.35
C LEU A 43 15.94 6.00 5.42
N ALA A 44 15.58 6.58 4.28
CA ALA A 44 14.41 7.46 4.20
C ALA A 44 13.11 6.63 4.32
N PRO A 45 12.08 7.10 5.04
CA PRO A 45 10.79 6.38 5.12
C PRO A 45 10.11 6.15 3.77
N THR A 46 10.43 6.98 2.77
CA THR A 46 9.97 6.86 1.38
C THR A 46 10.67 5.73 0.62
N ASP A 47 11.83 5.29 1.08
CA ASP A 47 12.58 4.21 0.45
C ASP A 47 11.97 2.83 0.76
N ILE A 48 11.10 2.70 1.77
CA ILE A 48 10.38 1.44 2.06
C ILE A 48 9.01 1.44 1.37
N SER A 49 8.69 0.37 0.63
CA SER A 49 7.38 0.25 -0.02
C SER A 49 6.26 0.09 1.00
N PHE A 50 5.25 0.97 0.91
CA PHE A 50 4.02 0.86 1.70
C PHE A 50 3.28 -0.47 1.45
N VAL A 51 3.20 -0.92 0.19
CA VAL A 51 2.48 -2.15 -0.17
C VAL A 51 3.18 -3.37 0.41
N ARG A 52 4.51 -3.45 0.28
CA ARG A 52 5.29 -4.57 0.86
C ARG A 52 5.16 -4.56 2.39
N ALA A 53 5.30 -3.40 3.03
CA ALA A 53 5.14 -3.27 4.47
C ALA A 53 3.75 -3.69 4.96
N LEU A 54 2.69 -3.27 4.27
CA LEU A 54 1.31 -3.70 4.56
C LEU A 54 1.19 -5.23 4.55
N HIS A 55 1.67 -5.89 3.50
CA HIS A 55 1.63 -7.35 3.41
C HIS A 55 2.44 -8.04 4.51
N THR A 56 3.62 -7.51 4.85
CA THR A 56 4.44 -8.05 5.94
C THR A 56 3.74 -7.92 7.29
N ILE A 57 3.17 -6.76 7.60
CA ILE A 57 2.42 -6.53 8.85
C ILE A 57 1.21 -7.46 8.92
N GLN A 58 0.43 -7.58 7.83
CA GLN A 58 -0.73 -8.49 7.78
C GLN A 58 -0.31 -9.95 8.01
N HIS A 59 0.77 -10.40 7.38
CA HIS A 59 1.27 -11.75 7.53
C HIS A 59 1.71 -12.04 8.98
N GLU A 60 2.46 -11.13 9.59
CA GLU A 60 2.91 -11.28 10.98
C GLU A 60 1.74 -11.24 11.97
N MET A 61 0.75 -10.37 11.74
CA MET A 61 -0.47 -10.31 12.56
C MET A 61 -1.30 -11.60 12.46
N MET A 62 -1.45 -12.15 11.25
CA MET A 62 -2.17 -13.41 11.05
C MET A 62 -1.48 -14.57 11.77
N TRP A 63 -0.14 -14.65 11.69
CA TRP A 63 0.63 -15.62 12.46
C TRP A 63 0.52 -15.42 13.97
N ALA A 64 0.54 -14.17 14.44
CA ALA A 64 0.38 -13.86 15.86
C ALA A 64 -1.00 -14.26 16.38
N ALA A 65 -2.06 -14.05 15.60
CA ALA A 65 -3.43 -14.43 15.95
C ALA A 65 -3.62 -15.95 16.05
N LEU A 66 -2.92 -16.72 15.21
CA LEU A 66 -2.99 -18.19 15.23
C LEU A 66 -2.09 -18.84 16.28
N THR A 67 -1.11 -18.11 16.83
CA THR A 67 -0.15 -18.68 17.79
C THR A 67 -0.71 -18.58 19.22
N PRO A 68 -0.95 -19.70 19.92
CA PRO A 68 -1.54 -19.68 21.26
C PRO A 68 -0.61 -19.15 22.36
N ALA A 69 0.66 -18.87 22.03
CA ALA A 69 1.67 -18.40 22.97
C ALA A 69 1.86 -16.87 22.90
N TYR A 70 1.02 -16.12 23.61
CA TYR A 70 1.11 -14.65 23.72
C TYR A 70 2.49 -14.15 24.19
N ALA A 71 3.21 -14.97 24.96
CA ALA A 71 4.56 -14.66 25.41
C ALA A 71 5.57 -14.45 24.25
N LYS A 72 5.29 -14.98 23.04
CA LYS A 72 6.16 -14.84 21.86
C LYS A 72 5.87 -13.59 21.03
N LEU A 73 4.89 -12.78 21.43
CA LEU A 73 4.49 -11.57 20.70
C LEU A 73 5.62 -10.53 20.59
N PRO A 74 6.43 -10.25 21.64
CA PRO A 74 7.58 -9.36 21.51
C PRO A 74 8.58 -9.81 20.45
N ASP A 75 8.84 -11.11 20.35
CA ASP A 75 9.76 -11.66 19.34
C ASP A 75 9.18 -11.61 17.93
N CYS A 76 7.86 -11.80 17.80
CA CYS A 76 7.17 -11.57 16.52
C CYS A 76 7.28 -10.11 16.07
N LEU A 77 7.14 -9.14 16.99
CA LEU A 77 7.30 -7.72 16.68
C LEU A 77 8.75 -7.37 16.31
N LYS A 78 9.74 -7.94 16.99
CA LYS A 78 11.16 -7.80 16.60
C LYS A 78 11.39 -8.32 15.19
N ARG A 79 10.90 -9.53 14.88
CA ARG A 79 10.99 -10.14 13.54
C ARG A 79 10.30 -9.28 12.48
N LEU A 80 9.11 -8.74 12.78
CA LEU A 80 8.40 -7.82 11.89
C LEU A 80 9.28 -6.61 11.55
N ARG A 81 9.87 -5.96 12.56
CA ARG A 81 10.75 -4.80 12.34
C ARG A 81 11.97 -5.16 11.51
N GLU A 82 12.64 -6.28 11.80
CA GLU A 82 13.76 -6.78 11.00
C GLU A 82 13.35 -7.01 9.53
N ARG A 83 12.18 -7.62 9.30
CA ARG A 83 11.64 -7.80 7.95
C ARG A 83 11.36 -6.46 7.27
N LEU A 84 10.82 -5.47 7.97
CA LEU A 84 10.58 -4.15 7.37
C LEU A 84 11.88 -3.46 6.91
N LYS A 85 12.98 -3.63 7.67
CA LYS A 85 14.30 -3.07 7.30
C LYS A 85 14.83 -3.66 6.00
N SER A 86 14.49 -4.90 5.66
CA SER A 86 14.94 -5.59 4.44
C SER A 86 14.06 -5.34 3.21
N LEU A 87 13.09 -4.40 3.28
CA LEU A 87 12.19 -4.07 2.18
C LEU A 87 12.44 -2.69 1.53
N PRO A 88 13.69 -2.20 1.35
CA PRO A 88 13.90 -1.00 0.57
C PRO A 88 13.49 -1.23 -0.89
N ASN A 89 13.03 -0.17 -1.52
CA ASN A 89 12.76 -0.10 -2.93
C ASN A 89 14.09 -0.07 -3.68
N GLU A 90 14.18 -0.90 -4.73
CA GLU A 90 15.30 -0.83 -5.66
C GLU A 90 15.27 0.51 -6.38
N LYS A 91 16.29 1.35 -6.13
CA LYS A 91 16.50 2.57 -6.91
C LYS A 91 16.95 2.14 -8.30
N ARG A 92 16.23 2.57 -9.33
CA ARG A 92 16.56 2.31 -10.74
C ARG A 92 17.12 3.59 -11.37
N PRO A 93 18.42 3.90 -11.15
CA PRO A 93 19.02 5.12 -11.69
C PRO A 93 18.93 5.12 -13.22
N GLY A 94 18.62 6.28 -13.80
CA GLY A 94 18.46 6.45 -15.25
C GLY A 94 17.06 6.18 -15.80
N ARG A 95 16.11 5.71 -14.98
CA ARG A 95 14.71 5.58 -15.41
C ARG A 95 14.00 6.94 -15.34
N ALA A 96 13.90 7.62 -16.48
CA ALA A 96 12.95 8.71 -16.66
C ALA A 96 11.58 8.14 -17.09
N CYS A 97 10.50 8.58 -16.44
CA CYS A 97 9.13 8.28 -16.87
C CYS A 97 8.41 9.61 -16.96
N ASP A 98 8.53 10.28 -18.10
CA ASP A 98 7.85 11.54 -18.33
C ASP A 98 6.35 11.35 -18.15
N ARG A 99 5.71 12.35 -17.56
CA ARG A 99 4.27 12.34 -17.32
C ARG A 99 3.56 12.53 -18.67
N VAL A 100 3.36 11.42 -19.39
CA VAL A 100 2.69 11.38 -20.69
C VAL A 100 1.29 10.80 -20.53
N VAL A 101 0.29 11.44 -21.14
CA VAL A 101 -1.04 10.85 -21.29
C VAL A 101 -0.94 9.73 -22.33
N LYS A 102 -0.87 8.49 -21.88
CA LYS A 102 -0.94 7.33 -22.78
C LYS A 102 -2.32 7.30 -23.43
N SER A 103 -2.37 7.15 -24.74
CA SER A 103 -3.62 6.89 -25.45
C SER A 103 -4.30 5.66 -24.85
N ARG A 104 -5.63 5.69 -24.72
CA ARG A 104 -6.38 4.49 -24.32
C ARG A 104 -6.09 3.37 -25.34
N PRO A 105 -5.79 2.14 -24.90
CA PRO A 105 -5.59 1.04 -25.82
C PRO A 105 -6.87 0.83 -26.62
N ALA A 106 -6.82 1.04 -27.93
CA ALA A 106 -7.93 0.80 -28.85
C ALA A 106 -7.73 -0.59 -29.49
N ARG A 107 -8.68 -1.50 -29.24
CA ARG A 107 -8.62 -2.88 -29.78
C ARG A 107 -8.99 -2.95 -31.26
N TYR A 108 -9.73 -1.97 -31.77
CA TYR A 108 -10.24 -1.93 -33.14
C TYR A 108 -9.92 -0.59 -33.79
N SER A 109 -9.78 -0.58 -35.11
CA SER A 109 -9.60 0.65 -35.89
C SER A 109 -10.86 1.51 -35.80
N VAL A 110 -10.67 2.79 -35.48
CA VAL A 110 -11.77 3.77 -35.43
C VAL A 110 -11.82 4.47 -36.79
N ARG A 111 -13.00 4.49 -37.42
CA ARG A 111 -13.20 5.21 -38.69
C ARG A 111 -13.22 6.71 -38.42
N CYS A 112 -12.16 7.42 -38.79
CA CYS A 112 -12.12 8.89 -38.75
C CYS A 112 -12.87 9.46 -39.96
N ILE A 113 -14.03 10.07 -39.73
CA ILE A 113 -14.74 10.83 -40.77
C ILE A 113 -14.17 12.25 -40.73
N LYS A 114 -13.46 12.67 -41.79
CA LYS A 114 -13.08 14.08 -41.95
C LYS A 114 -14.36 14.86 -42.29
N ARG A 115 -14.70 15.87 -41.48
CA ARG A 115 -15.70 16.87 -41.87
C ARG A 115 -14.98 17.90 -42.72
N ASP A 116 -15.46 18.13 -43.93
CA ASP A 116 -15.03 19.26 -44.74
C ASP A 116 -15.50 20.54 -44.02
N LEU A 117 -14.54 21.35 -43.60
CA LEU A 117 -14.78 22.67 -43.04
C LEU A 117 -14.99 23.61 -44.24
N ASN A 118 -16.26 23.89 -44.56
CA ASN A 118 -16.64 24.98 -45.45
C ASN A 118 -16.30 26.33 -44.81
#